data_AF-A0A7C5PNY3-F1
#
_entry.id   AF-A0A7C5PNY3-F1
#
_cell.length_a   1.000
_cell.length_b   1.000
_cell.length_c   1.000
_cell.angle_alpha   90.00
_cell.angle_beta   90.00
_cell.angle_gamma   90.00
#
_symmetry.space_group_name_H-M   'P 1'
#
loop_
_entity.id
_entity.type
_entity.pdbx_description
1 polymer ?
#
loop_
_entity_poly.entity_id
_entity_poly.type
_entity_poly.pdbx_seq_one_letter_code
_entity_poly.pdbx_strand_id
1 'polypeptide(L)'
;MSKFYLFLSDLFETDEEASKFFSKLYLEEEQHKSMVLYQMRLIKTNPIHFRNVKMNGVLIKKTKEYLKNYISKKNNFELNDCLKVALVLEACTMESYYSYFFNSLSSELENLTKSMQRESQNHYERVKKFMQKRGYDIPVLPDSNINKAEELELSLDKCFQNL
;
A
#
# COMPACT_ATOMS: atom_id res chain seq x y z
N MET A 1 -5.60 -3.54 0.72
CA MET A 1 -4.53 -4.25 0.01
C MET A 1 -4.67 -5.75 0.18
N SER A 2 -4.85 -6.29 1.38
CA SER A 2 -5.05 -7.73 1.62
C SER A 2 -5.92 -8.46 0.58
N LYS A 3 -7.17 -8.03 0.38
CA LYS A 3 -8.07 -8.66 -0.61
C LYS A 3 -7.55 -8.66 -2.06
N PHE A 4 -6.76 -7.65 -2.44
CA PHE A 4 -6.13 -7.60 -3.76
C PHE A 4 -5.03 -8.66 -3.86
N TYR A 5 -4.19 -8.81 -2.83
CA TYR A 5 -3.19 -9.88 -2.82
C TYR A 5 -3.78 -11.27 -2.77
N LEU A 6 -4.90 -11.47 -2.05
CA LEU A 6 -5.64 -12.73 -2.12
C LEU A 6 -6.11 -13.01 -3.56
N PHE A 7 -6.74 -12.02 -4.20
CA PHE A 7 -7.16 -12.12 -5.60
C PHE A 7 -5.99 -12.48 -6.53
N LEU A 8 -4.82 -11.84 -6.39
CA LEU A 8 -3.64 -12.17 -7.21
C LEU A 8 -3.07 -13.56 -6.90
N SER A 9 -3.12 -14.00 -5.65
CA SER A 9 -2.71 -15.35 -5.24
C SER A 9 -3.54 -16.42 -5.95
N ASP A 10 -4.86 -16.22 -6.01
CA ASP A 10 -5.79 -17.12 -6.68
C ASP A 10 -5.64 -17.05 -8.21
N LEU A 11 -5.50 -15.83 -8.74
CA LEU A 11 -5.35 -15.59 -10.18
C LEU A 11 -4.11 -16.26 -10.80
N PHE A 12 -3.02 -16.31 -10.04
CA PHE A 12 -1.76 -16.92 -10.47
C PHE A 12 -1.52 -18.28 -9.81
N GLU A 13 -2.57 -19.04 -9.44
CA GLU A 13 -2.44 -20.36 -8.79
C GLU A 13 -1.56 -21.36 -9.56
N THR A 14 -1.50 -21.23 -10.89
CA THR A 14 -0.68 -22.08 -11.77
C THR A 14 0.79 -21.68 -11.80
N ASP A 15 1.14 -20.48 -11.37
CA ASP A 15 2.51 -20.04 -11.08
C ASP A 15 2.73 -20.09 -9.55
N GLU A 16 3.15 -21.25 -9.06
CA GLU A 16 3.31 -21.53 -7.62
C GLU A 16 4.14 -20.46 -6.90
N GLU A 17 5.16 -19.91 -7.56
CA GLU A 17 6.02 -18.89 -6.97
C GLU A 17 5.25 -17.56 -6.79
N ALA A 18 4.55 -17.11 -7.82
CA ALA A 18 3.73 -15.91 -7.77
C ALA A 18 2.57 -16.05 -6.78
N SER A 19 1.87 -17.19 -6.79
CA SER A 19 0.77 -17.47 -5.87
C SER A 19 1.25 -17.40 -4.41
N LYS A 20 2.34 -18.10 -4.06
CA LYS A 20 2.92 -18.05 -2.70
C LYS A 20 3.40 -16.66 -2.32
N PHE A 21 3.99 -15.92 -3.26
CA PHE A 21 4.44 -14.55 -3.03
C PHE A 21 3.26 -13.64 -2.61
N PHE A 22 2.16 -13.66 -3.36
CA PHE A 22 0.98 -12.86 -3.04
C PHE A 22 0.22 -13.36 -1.82
N SER A 23 0.13 -14.67 -1.60
CA SER A 23 -0.46 -15.26 -0.39
C SER A 23 0.24 -14.77 0.88
N LYS A 24 1.58 -14.67 0.84
CA LYS A 24 2.36 -14.15 1.96
C LYS A 24 2.04 -12.68 2.24
N LEU A 25 2.02 -11.83 1.20
CA LEU A 25 1.66 -10.42 1.34
C LEU A 25 0.22 -10.24 1.86
N TYR A 26 -0.71 -11.10 1.42
CA TYR A 26 -2.09 -11.11 1.94
C TYR A 26 -2.14 -11.31 3.46
N LEU A 27 -1.41 -12.32 3.97
CA LEU A 27 -1.40 -12.63 5.41
C LEU A 27 -0.78 -11.48 6.22
N GLU A 28 0.31 -10.90 5.73
CA GLU A 28 0.97 -9.75 6.36
C GLU A 28 0.03 -8.53 6.39
N GLU A 29 -0.71 -8.27 5.31
CA GLU A 29 -1.69 -7.18 5.25
C GLU A 29 -2.93 -7.39 6.13
N GLU A 30 -3.38 -8.62 6.36
CA GLU A 30 -4.43 -8.87 7.37
C GLU A 30 -3.92 -8.65 8.80
N GLN A 31 -2.64 -8.91 9.09
CA GLN A 31 -2.04 -8.56 10.37
C GLN A 31 -1.98 -7.04 10.55
N HIS A 32 -1.55 -6.30 9.52
CA HIS A 32 -1.53 -4.83 9.50
C HIS A 32 -2.89 -4.20 9.83
N LYS A 33 -3.97 -4.75 9.28
CA LYS A 33 -5.34 -4.32 9.57
C LYS A 33 -5.68 -4.39 11.06
N SER A 34 -5.22 -5.40 11.78
CA SER A 34 -5.45 -5.52 13.23
C SER A 34 -4.75 -4.40 14.01
N MET A 35 -3.54 -4.02 13.61
CA MET A 35 -2.76 -2.92 14.21
C MET A 35 -3.43 -1.57 13.95
N VAL A 36 -3.92 -1.32 12.74
CA VAL A 36 -4.69 -0.11 12.41
C VAL A 36 -5.98 -0.02 13.23
N LEU A 37 -6.72 -1.13 13.38
CA LEU A 37 -7.92 -1.15 14.22
C LEU A 37 -7.61 -0.88 15.70
N TYR A 38 -6.47 -1.36 16.20
CA TYR A 38 -5.98 -1.04 17.53
C TYR A 38 -5.68 0.46 17.68
N GLN A 39 -4.96 1.07 16.73
CA GLN A 39 -4.72 2.52 16.71
C GLN A 39 -6.01 3.32 16.71
N MET A 40 -6.97 2.96 15.85
CA MET A 40 -8.27 3.63 15.80
C MET A 40 -9.02 3.53 17.13
N ARG A 41 -8.88 2.41 17.84
CA ARG A 41 -9.48 2.24 19.17
C ARG A 41 -8.80 3.15 20.19
N LEU A 42 -7.47 3.18 20.25
CA LEU A 42 -6.71 4.06 21.15
C LEU A 42 -7.05 5.53 20.96
N ILE A 43 -7.18 5.98 19.70
CA ILE A 43 -7.57 7.35 19.36
C ILE A 43 -8.97 7.67 19.88
N LYS A 44 -9.93 6.75 19.65
CA LYS A 44 -11.31 6.92 20.12
C LYS A 44 -11.44 6.93 21.65
N THR A 45 -10.64 6.14 22.35
CA THR A 45 -10.71 6.04 23.83
C THR A 45 -9.95 7.16 24.53
N ASN A 46 -9.01 7.84 23.87
CA ASN A 46 -8.18 8.89 24.48
C ASN A 46 -8.14 10.20 23.64
N PRO A 47 -9.29 10.79 23.28
CA PRO A 47 -9.36 11.87 22.29
C PRO A 47 -8.58 13.13 22.68
N ILE A 48 -8.41 13.40 23.98
CA ILE A 48 -7.65 14.57 24.49
C ILE A 48 -6.17 14.46 24.09
N HIS A 49 -5.59 13.26 24.12
CA HIS A 49 -4.19 13.01 23.76
C HIS A 49 -3.97 12.98 22.24
N PHE A 50 -5.05 12.94 21.44
CA PHE A 50 -4.99 12.76 19.99
C PHE A 50 -5.76 13.84 19.20
N ARG A 51 -6.04 14.99 19.81
CA ARG A 51 -6.83 16.09 19.20
C ARG A 51 -6.32 16.59 17.84
N ASN A 52 -5.02 16.46 17.58
CA ASN A 52 -4.38 16.98 16.37
C ASN A 52 -4.13 15.89 15.31
N VAL A 53 -4.60 14.67 15.55
CA VAL A 53 -4.54 13.57 14.58
C VAL A 53 -5.62 13.79 13.51
N LYS A 54 -5.23 14.23 12.31
CA LYS A 54 -6.13 14.33 11.16
C LYS A 54 -5.93 13.15 10.23
N MET A 55 -6.98 12.32 10.10
CA MET A 55 -7.02 11.30 9.06
C MET A 55 -7.32 11.92 7.69
N ASN A 56 -6.32 12.03 6.81
CA ASN A 56 -6.57 12.23 5.39
C ASN A 56 -7.06 10.91 4.75
N GLY A 57 -8.38 10.70 4.73
CA GLY A 57 -9.01 9.53 4.11
C GLY A 57 -9.10 9.59 2.57
N VAL A 58 -8.72 10.72 1.96
CA VAL A 58 -8.85 10.94 0.50
C VAL A 58 -7.99 9.95 -0.27
N LEU A 59 -6.72 9.77 0.14
CA LEU A 59 -5.81 8.87 -0.57
C LEU A 59 -6.30 7.42 -0.51
N ILE A 60 -6.68 6.95 0.69
CA ILE A 60 -7.23 5.59 0.89
C ILE A 60 -8.47 5.35 0.02
N LYS A 61 -9.35 6.35 -0.08
CA LYS A 61 -10.56 6.25 -0.91
C LYS A 61 -10.21 6.16 -2.40
N LYS A 62 -9.30 7.02 -2.88
CA LYS A 62 -8.84 7.00 -4.27
C LYS A 62 -8.12 5.71 -4.64
N THR A 63 -7.22 5.21 -3.78
CA THR A 63 -6.55 3.92 -3.98
C THR A 63 -7.54 2.76 -4.11
N LYS A 64 -8.62 2.76 -3.30
CA LYS A 64 -9.70 1.76 -3.41
C LYS A 64 -10.48 1.88 -4.72
N GLU A 65 -10.85 3.10 -5.11
CA GLU A 65 -11.56 3.35 -6.38
C GLU A 65 -10.72 2.94 -7.58
N TYR A 66 -9.42 3.24 -7.55
CA TYR A 66 -8.48 2.82 -8.58
C TYR A 66 -8.40 1.29 -8.69
N LEU A 67 -8.15 0.60 -7.58
CA LEU A 67 -8.11 -0.87 -7.55
C LEU A 67 -9.39 -1.50 -8.11
N LYS A 68 -10.56 -0.96 -7.72
CA LYS A 68 -11.84 -1.43 -8.23
C LYS A 68 -11.95 -1.23 -9.75
N ASN A 69 -11.53 -0.08 -10.24
CA ASN A 69 -11.54 0.23 -11.68
C ASN A 69 -10.58 -0.69 -12.45
N TYR A 70 -9.34 -0.87 -11.97
CA TYR A 70 -8.34 -1.77 -12.56
C TYR A 70 -8.87 -3.20 -12.68
N ILE A 71 -9.43 -3.74 -11.59
CA ILE A 71 -10.01 -5.08 -11.57
C ILE A 71 -11.20 -5.19 -12.54
N SER A 72 -12.05 -4.16 -12.61
CA SER A 72 -13.27 -4.20 -13.43
C SER A 72 -13.06 -4.04 -14.94
N LYS A 73 -11.95 -3.40 -15.36
CA LYS A 73 -11.70 -3.05 -16.77
C LYS A 73 -10.78 -4.03 -17.48
N LYS A 74 -9.97 -4.79 -16.74
CA LYS A 74 -8.92 -5.63 -17.31
C LYS A 74 -9.47 -7.03 -17.57
N ASN A 75 -9.55 -7.40 -18.85
CA ASN A 75 -10.04 -8.71 -19.28
C ASN A 75 -8.98 -9.82 -19.18
N ASN A 76 -7.70 -9.44 -19.10
CA ASN A 76 -6.60 -10.38 -18.91
C ASN A 76 -5.53 -9.75 -18.02
N PHE A 77 -5.10 -10.48 -17.00
CA PHE A 77 -4.13 -10.00 -16.01
C PHE A 77 -2.79 -10.67 -16.23
N GLU A 78 -1.82 -9.87 -16.66
CA GLU A 78 -0.43 -10.31 -16.73
C GLU A 78 0.28 -10.07 -15.40
N LEU A 79 1.16 -11.00 -15.01
CA LEU A 79 1.89 -10.92 -13.74
C LEU A 79 2.70 -9.64 -13.62
N ASN A 80 3.36 -9.20 -14.71
CA ASN A 80 4.14 -7.97 -14.73
C ASN A 80 3.29 -6.75 -14.35
N ASP A 81 2.12 -6.59 -14.96
CA ASP A 81 1.23 -5.46 -14.68
C ASP A 81 0.67 -5.52 -13.26
N CYS A 82 0.30 -6.71 -12.79
CA CYS A 82 -0.14 -6.90 -11.41
C CYS A 82 0.95 -6.54 -10.40
N LEU A 83 2.22 -6.86 -10.69
CA LEU A 83 3.35 -6.50 -9.84
C LEU A 83 3.64 -4.99 -9.86
N LYS A 84 3.53 -4.34 -11.02
CA LYS A 84 3.61 -2.87 -11.10
C LYS A 84 2.52 -2.21 -10.26
N VAL A 85 1.27 -2.69 -10.34
CA VAL A 85 0.17 -2.21 -9.48
C VAL A 85 0.49 -2.44 -8.00
N ALA A 86 0.94 -3.65 -7.62
CA ALA A 86 1.34 -3.95 -6.25
C ALA A 86 2.43 -3.00 -5.74
N LEU A 87 3.45 -2.75 -6.55
CA LEU A 87 4.56 -1.85 -6.20
C LEU A 87 4.08 -0.42 -5.94
N VAL A 88 3.20 0.10 -6.82
CA VAL A 88 2.57 1.42 -6.67
C VAL A 88 1.74 1.51 -5.38
N LEU A 89 0.98 0.46 -5.05
CA LEU A 89 0.15 0.42 -3.84
C LEU A 89 0.99 0.46 -2.56
N GLU A 90 2.09 -0.28 -2.52
CA GLU A 90 3.00 -0.26 -1.36
C GLU A 90 3.66 1.11 -1.19
N ALA A 91 4.09 1.75 -2.28
CA ALA A 91 4.64 3.10 -2.25
C ALA A 91 3.62 4.14 -1.72
N CYS A 92 2.37 4.08 -2.19
CA CYS A 92 1.31 4.96 -1.69
C CYS A 92 1.01 4.75 -0.20
N THR A 93 1.08 3.51 0.25
CA THR A 93 0.82 3.16 1.65
C THR A 93 1.94 3.68 2.54
N MET A 94 3.19 3.53 2.11
CA MET A 94 4.34 4.14 2.76
C MET A 94 4.18 5.67 2.87
N GLU A 95 3.88 6.36 1.76
CA GLU A 95 3.72 7.83 1.75
C GLU A 95 2.53 8.30 2.58
N SER A 96 1.45 7.51 2.61
CA SER A 96 0.33 7.77 3.51
C SER A 96 0.80 7.82 4.95
N TYR A 97 1.66 6.88 5.39
CA TYR A 97 2.20 6.92 6.75
C TYR A 97 3.14 8.11 7.00
N TYR A 98 3.96 8.50 6.02
CA TYR A 98 4.81 9.70 6.11
C TYR A 98 4.01 11.01 6.23
N SER A 99 2.94 11.14 5.45
CA SER A 99 2.10 12.34 5.39
C SER A 99 1.33 12.59 6.69
N TYR A 100 1.21 11.57 7.53
CA TYR A 100 0.12 11.50 8.49
C TYR A 100 0.43 12.07 9.88
N PHE A 101 1.69 12.29 10.30
CA PHE A 101 1.94 12.42 11.75
C PHE A 101 3.15 13.22 12.23
N PHE A 102 3.38 14.44 11.72
CA PHE A 102 4.54 15.21 12.21
C PHE A 102 4.33 16.07 13.47
N ASN A 103 3.10 16.31 13.95
CA ASN A 103 2.92 17.36 14.98
C ASN A 103 2.20 16.96 16.29
N SER A 104 1.86 15.69 16.57
CA SER A 104 1.13 15.39 17.83
C SER A 104 1.00 13.94 18.31
N LEU A 105 1.89 13.00 17.94
CA LEU A 105 1.76 11.63 18.43
C LEU A 105 2.35 11.45 19.84
N SER A 106 1.71 10.62 20.65
CA SER A 106 2.39 9.99 21.80
C SER A 106 3.48 9.05 21.28
N SER A 107 4.52 8.81 22.08
CA SER A 107 5.63 7.92 21.70
C SER A 107 5.17 6.50 21.30
N GLU A 108 4.09 6.00 21.89
CA GLU A 108 3.51 4.70 21.54
C GLU A 108 2.95 4.69 20.11
N LEU A 109 2.16 5.69 19.72
CA LEU A 109 1.63 5.78 18.35
C LEU A 109 2.72 6.08 17.32
N GLU A 110 3.75 6.84 17.72
CA GLU A 110 4.90 7.11 16.85
C GLU A 110 5.64 5.81 16.53
N ASN A 111 5.95 5.00 17.54
CA ASN A 111 6.61 3.71 17.36
C ASN A 111 5.78 2.76 16.49
N LEU A 112 4.48 2.71 16.73
CA LEU A 112 3.58 1.85 15.95
C LEU A 112 3.51 2.31 14.49
N THR A 113 3.38 3.62 14.25
CA THR A 113 3.40 4.20 12.90
C THR A 113 4.72 3.92 12.17
N LYS A 114 5.86 4.10 12.85
CA LYS A 114 7.19 3.76 12.31
C LYS A 114 7.31 2.28 11.97
N SER A 115 6.72 1.39 12.76
CA SER A 115 6.67 -0.04 12.46
C SER A 115 5.86 -0.32 11.20
N MET A 116 4.66 0.26 11.08
CA MET A 116 3.81 0.10 9.89
C MET A 116 4.51 0.60 8.62
N GLN A 117 5.15 1.75 8.71
CA GLN A 117 5.93 2.33 7.62
C GLN A 117 7.09 1.43 7.20
N ARG A 118 7.81 0.84 8.17
CA ARG A 118 8.89 -0.11 7.89
C ARG A 118 8.37 -1.36 7.17
N GLU A 119 7.23 -1.89 7.59
CA GLU A 119 6.66 -3.07 6.94
C GLU A 119 6.18 -2.76 5.52
N SER A 120 5.54 -1.60 5.27
CA SER A 120 5.23 -1.18 3.90
C SER A 120 6.48 -1.00 3.04
N GLN A 121 7.58 -0.45 3.59
CA GLN A 121 8.86 -0.39 2.89
C GLN A 121 9.41 -1.81 2.59
N ASN A 122 9.29 -2.74 3.53
CA ASN A 122 9.71 -4.13 3.33
C ASN A 122 8.90 -4.80 2.21
N HIS A 123 7.59 -4.58 2.16
CA HIS A 123 6.73 -5.09 1.10
C HIS A 123 7.13 -4.51 -0.26
N TYR A 124 7.30 -3.19 -0.34
CA TYR A 124 7.77 -2.49 -1.53
C TYR A 124 9.07 -3.11 -2.10
N GLU A 125 10.09 -3.25 -1.25
CA GLU A 125 11.38 -3.84 -1.66
C GLU A 125 11.26 -5.32 -2.06
N ARG A 126 10.36 -6.07 -1.42
CA ARG A 126 10.09 -7.47 -1.80
C ARG A 126 9.41 -7.59 -3.15
N VAL A 127 8.43 -6.73 -3.46
CA VAL A 127 7.81 -6.67 -4.79
C VAL A 127 8.85 -6.31 -5.84
N LYS A 128 9.67 -5.30 -5.59
CA LYS A 128 10.76 -4.89 -6.48
C LYS A 128 11.75 -6.02 -6.77
N LYS A 129 12.22 -6.72 -5.72
CA LYS A 129 13.12 -7.88 -5.87
C LYS A 129 12.46 -9.02 -6.62
N PHE A 130 11.17 -9.27 -6.39
CA PHE A 130 10.42 -10.29 -7.11
C PHE A 130 10.31 -9.95 -8.61
N MET A 131 10.00 -8.70 -8.96
CA MET A 131 10.01 -8.22 -10.35
C MET A 131 11.37 -8.42 -11.02
N GLN A 132 12.45 -8.04 -10.35
CA GLN A 132 13.82 -8.25 -10.85
C GLN A 132 14.12 -9.72 -11.10
N LYS A 133 13.75 -10.60 -10.17
CA LYS A 133 13.94 -12.05 -10.30
C LYS A 133 13.19 -12.60 -11.53
N ARG A 134 12.03 -12.04 -11.86
CA ARG A 134 11.22 -12.41 -13.03
C ARG A 134 11.68 -11.75 -14.33
N GLY A 135 12.70 -10.89 -14.29
CA GLY A 135 13.21 -10.16 -15.45
C GLY A 135 12.29 -9.02 -15.92
N TYR A 136 11.45 -8.50 -15.03
CA TYR A 136 10.53 -7.39 -15.35
C TYR A 136 11.15 -6.03 -15.06
N ASP A 137 10.76 -5.06 -15.88
CA ASP A 137 11.11 -3.66 -15.66
C ASP A 137 10.43 -3.10 -14.41
N ILE A 138 11.21 -2.45 -13.57
CA ILE A 138 10.69 -1.74 -12.39
C ILE A 138 10.22 -0.36 -12.85
N PRO A 139 8.94 -0.01 -12.66
CA PRO A 139 8.47 1.32 -13.00
C PRO A 139 9.17 2.36 -12.13
N VAL A 140 9.58 3.47 -12.75
CA VAL A 140 10.07 4.62 -12.01
C VAL A 140 8.88 5.23 -11.30
N LEU A 141 8.83 5.04 -9.98
CA LEU A 141 7.91 5.78 -9.15
C LEU A 141 8.46 7.19 -8.94
N PRO A 142 7.61 8.21 -8.94
CA PRO A 142 8.05 9.56 -8.66
C PRO A 142 8.54 9.66 -7.22
N ASP A 143 9.52 10.55 -7.00
CA ASP A 143 10.31 10.60 -5.77
C ASP A 143 9.44 10.65 -4.51
N SER A 144 9.83 9.88 -3.50
CA SER A 144 9.19 9.74 -2.18
C SER A 144 9.11 11.04 -1.34
N ASN A 145 9.47 12.18 -1.93
CA ASN A 145 9.31 13.53 -1.37
C ASN A 145 8.01 14.19 -1.82
N ILE A 146 7.05 13.43 -2.37
CA ILE A 146 5.72 13.92 -2.67
C ILE A 146 4.99 14.24 -1.36
N ASN A 147 5.11 15.49 -0.94
CA ASN A 147 4.48 16.00 0.28
C ASN A 147 3.03 16.48 0.04
N LYS A 148 2.52 16.34 -1.19
CA LYS A 148 1.20 16.83 -1.59
C LYS A 148 0.39 15.71 -2.24
N ALA A 149 -0.83 15.52 -1.75
CA ALA A 149 -1.76 14.51 -2.26
C ALA A 149 -2.06 14.65 -3.77
N GLU A 150 -1.97 15.86 -4.32
CA GLU A 150 -2.17 16.16 -5.76
C GLU A 150 -1.01 15.66 -6.63
N GLU A 151 0.23 15.75 -6.13
CA GLU A 151 1.41 15.23 -6.82
C GLU A 151 1.40 13.71 -6.80
N LEU A 152 0.91 13.10 -5.71
CA LEU A 152 0.76 11.64 -5.60
C LEU A 152 -0.37 11.15 -6.51
N GLU A 153 -1.43 11.92 -6.67
CA GLU A 153 -2.52 11.64 -7.60
C GLU A 153 -2.05 11.68 -9.05
N LEU A 154 -1.33 12.73 -9.47
CA LEU A 154 -0.70 12.81 -10.80
C LEU A 154 0.29 11.68 -11.06
N SER A 155 1.00 11.27 -10.02
CA SER A 155 1.95 10.18 -10.03
C SER A 155 1.29 8.83 -10.21
N LEU A 156 0.23 8.58 -9.46
CA LEU A 156 -0.63 7.42 -9.62
C LEU A 156 -1.23 7.39 -11.01
N ASP A 157 -1.83 8.48 -11.47
CA ASP A 157 -2.40 8.58 -12.82
C ASP A 157 -1.34 8.30 -13.89
N LYS A 158 -0.11 8.79 -13.76
CA LYS A 158 0.98 8.48 -14.71
C LYS A 158 1.42 7.02 -14.64
N CYS A 159 1.58 6.44 -13.45
CA CYS A 159 1.93 5.03 -13.30
C CYS A 159 0.84 4.13 -13.88
N PHE A 160 -0.42 4.55 -13.77
CA PHE A 160 -1.59 3.80 -14.17
C PHE A 160 -2.07 4.05 -15.61
N GLN A 161 -1.70 5.16 -16.24
CA GLN A 161 -1.91 5.40 -17.68
C GLN A 161 -0.95 4.58 -18.56
N ASN A 162 0.16 4.11 -17.99
CA ASN A 162 1.17 3.29 -18.66
C ASN A 162 1.01 1.78 -18.36
N LEU A 163 -0.14 1.37 -17.80
CA LEU A 163 -0.54 0.00 -17.40
C LEU A 163 -1.81 -0.45 -18.12
#